data_AF-A0A7W9YRE5-F1
#
_entry.id   AF-A0A7W9YRE5-F1
#
_cell.length_a   1.000
_cell.length_b   1.000
_cell.length_c   1.000
_cell.angle_alpha   90.00
_cell.angle_beta   90.00
_cell.angle_gamma   90.00
#
_symmetry.space_group_name_H-M   'P 1'
#
loop_
_entity.id
_entity.type
_entity.pdbx_description
1 polymer ?
#
loop_
_entity_poly.entity_id
_entity_poly.type
_entity_poly.pdbx_seq_one_letter_code
_entity_poly.pdbx_strand_id
1 'polypeptide(L)'
;MVKRGREALESNMDMIEDALLDSDILHVDETSLRMDGKLAWVHVACTSKYTYLAPHVSRGKKATDDIGILPRYQGTMMHDGFGTYPRYTKATHALCHAHHLRELKGFIEQGHTWASRMTTFLLAAKQAVEAHHGTLSKKEAKRWERMYDRILAKAQHGWETMTPLPKKSLAFIRRLQKRKEEALRFSRKVHVPFDNNQAECDLRMVKVKENISGTFREETFAQSASQEASFPH
;
A
#
# COMPACT_ATOMS: atom_id res chain seq x y z
N MET A 1 -16.05 28.88 23.07
CA MET A 1 -15.10 27.78 23.40
C MET A 1 -14.76 26.88 22.22
N VAL A 2 -15.51 26.91 21.10
CA VAL A 2 -15.27 26.07 19.90
C VAL A 2 -14.10 26.54 19.02
N LYS A 3 -13.86 27.86 18.94
CA LYS A 3 -12.83 28.45 18.05
C LYS A 3 -11.39 28.06 18.42
N ARG A 4 -11.04 28.13 19.72
CA ARG A 4 -9.74 27.70 20.25
C ARG A 4 -9.46 26.20 20.07
N GLY A 5 -10.52 25.37 20.09
CA GLY A 5 -10.39 23.93 19.81
C GLY A 5 -10.10 23.67 18.33
N ARG A 6 -10.77 24.39 17.42
CA ARG A 6 -10.54 24.27 15.98
C ARG A 6 -9.14 24.77 15.55
N GLU A 7 -8.68 25.91 16.07
CA GLU A 7 -7.35 26.46 15.77
C GLU A 7 -6.22 25.54 16.26
N ALA A 8 -6.37 24.93 17.44
CA ALA A 8 -5.41 23.94 17.93
C ALA A 8 -5.44 22.61 17.13
N LEU A 9 -6.60 22.25 16.59
CA LEU A 9 -6.74 21.09 15.69
C LEU A 9 -6.08 21.36 14.33
N GLU A 10 -6.30 22.53 13.74
CA GLU A 10 -5.67 22.96 12.47
C GLU A 10 -4.14 22.96 12.59
N SER A 11 -3.60 23.54 13.67
CA SER A 11 -2.15 23.53 13.93
C SER A 11 -1.55 22.12 14.07
N ASN A 12 -2.31 21.16 14.61
CA ASN A 12 -1.85 19.78 14.71
C ASN A 12 -1.92 19.05 13.36
N MET A 13 -2.89 19.39 12.51
CA MET A 13 -2.99 18.81 11.16
C MET A 13 -1.86 19.28 10.27
N ASP A 14 -1.50 20.56 10.32
CA ASP A 14 -0.38 21.10 9.54
C ASP A 14 0.94 20.39 9.93
N MET A 15 1.17 20.19 11.24
CA MET A 15 2.32 19.44 11.72
C MET A 15 2.34 17.98 11.25
N ILE A 16 1.18 17.32 11.22
CA ILE A 16 1.06 15.94 10.71
C ILE A 16 1.35 15.92 9.21
N GLU A 17 0.73 16.82 8.44
CA GLU A 17 0.95 16.91 7.00
C GLU A 17 2.43 17.15 6.69
N ASP A 18 3.07 18.13 7.33
CA ASP A 18 4.49 18.42 7.13
C ASP A 18 5.35 17.19 7.49
N ALA A 19 5.08 16.52 8.61
CA ALA A 19 5.80 15.31 9.00
C ALA A 19 5.60 14.13 8.03
N LEU A 20 4.43 14.02 7.39
CA LEU A 20 4.17 13.04 6.34
C LEU A 20 4.85 13.41 5.01
N LEU A 21 4.95 14.70 4.70
CA LEU A 21 5.62 15.18 3.49
C LEU A 21 7.14 15.04 3.55
N ASP A 22 7.71 15.20 4.74
CA ASP A 22 9.14 15.06 5.02
C ASP A 22 9.59 13.60 5.23
N SER A 23 8.67 12.63 5.23
CA SER A 23 9.02 11.23 5.49
C SER A 23 9.67 10.54 4.28
N ASP A 24 10.55 9.56 4.57
CA ASP A 24 11.13 8.68 3.54
C ASP A 24 10.09 7.72 2.92
N ILE A 25 9.09 7.35 3.73
CA ILE A 25 8.02 6.43 3.35
C ILE A 25 6.65 6.93 3.79
N LEU A 26 5.68 6.80 2.90
CA LEU A 26 4.28 7.09 3.12
C LEU A 26 3.46 5.87 2.72
N HIS A 27 2.72 5.35 3.69
CA HIS A 27 1.75 4.28 3.51
C HIS A 27 0.40 4.89 3.14
N VAL A 28 -0.17 4.45 2.02
CA VAL A 28 -1.46 4.94 1.54
C VAL A 28 -2.39 3.79 1.19
N ASP A 29 -3.66 3.95 1.51
CA ASP A 29 -4.74 3.02 1.19
C ASP A 29 -6.09 3.73 1.36
N GLU A 30 -7.17 3.07 0.96
CA GLU A 30 -8.51 3.59 1.12
C GLU A 30 -9.54 2.49 1.39
N THR A 31 -10.51 2.80 2.25
CA THR A 31 -11.63 1.89 2.52
C THR A 31 -12.96 2.60 2.37
N SER A 32 -13.98 1.85 1.95
CA SER A 32 -15.33 2.37 1.85
C SER A 32 -16.00 2.42 3.22
N LEU A 33 -16.90 3.37 3.40
CA LEU A 33 -17.78 3.48 4.56
C LEU A 33 -19.14 4.07 4.17
N ARG A 34 -20.08 4.05 5.12
CA ARG A 34 -21.34 4.79 5.05
C ARG A 34 -21.26 6.08 5.87
N MET A 35 -21.41 7.21 5.19
CA MET A 35 -21.62 8.53 5.79
C MET A 35 -22.99 9.05 5.40
N ASP A 36 -23.82 9.38 6.39
CA ASP A 36 -25.20 9.84 6.20
C ASP A 36 -26.01 8.96 5.21
N GLY A 37 -25.84 7.63 5.34
CA GLY A 37 -26.49 6.62 4.50
C GLY A 37 -25.89 6.46 3.09
N LYS A 38 -24.97 7.32 2.67
CA LYS A 38 -24.33 7.31 1.35
C LYS A 38 -22.96 6.65 1.40
N LEU A 39 -22.54 6.10 0.24
CA LEU A 39 -21.18 5.56 0.08
C LEU A 39 -20.17 6.71 0.12
N ALA A 40 -19.20 6.60 1.01
CA ALA A 40 -18.03 7.46 1.07
C ALA A 40 -16.76 6.59 1.18
N TRP A 41 -15.61 7.23 1.11
CA TRP A 41 -14.29 6.61 1.24
C TRP A 41 -13.49 7.33 2.31
N VAL A 42 -12.79 6.60 3.17
CA VAL A 42 -11.75 7.18 4.02
C VAL A 42 -10.41 6.79 3.43
N HIS A 43 -9.63 7.82 3.13
CA HIS A 43 -8.26 7.72 2.65
C HIS A 43 -7.32 7.82 3.84
N VAL A 44 -6.30 6.98 3.87
CA VAL A 44 -5.22 7.07 4.85
C VAL A 44 -3.92 7.48 4.16
N ALA A 45 -3.20 8.39 4.80
CA ALA A 45 -1.78 8.64 4.55
C ALA A 45 -1.05 8.58 5.88
N CYS A 46 -0.11 7.64 6.02
CA CYS A 46 0.53 7.42 7.32
C CYS A 46 1.99 6.99 7.24
N THR A 47 2.67 7.15 8.37
CA THR A 47 3.96 6.55 8.70
C THR A 47 3.78 5.71 9.96
N SER A 48 4.87 5.18 10.53
CA SER A 48 4.83 4.52 11.84
C SER A 48 4.49 5.46 13.00
N LYS A 49 4.51 6.79 12.81
CA LYS A 49 4.30 7.79 13.87
C LYS A 49 3.09 8.69 13.67
N TYR A 50 2.68 8.87 12.42
CA TYR A 50 1.67 9.86 12.05
C TYR A 50 0.66 9.22 11.12
N THR A 51 -0.62 9.48 11.38
CA THR A 51 -1.72 8.97 10.58
C THR A 51 -2.66 10.12 10.24
N TYR A 52 -2.93 10.30 8.96
CA TYR A 52 -3.89 11.27 8.43
C TYR A 52 -5.05 10.51 7.78
N LEU A 53 -6.28 10.75 8.26
CA LEU A 53 -7.50 10.07 7.80
C LEU A 53 -8.50 11.07 7.23
N ALA A 54 -8.72 11.02 5.92
CA ALA A 54 -9.62 11.95 5.25
C ALA A 54 -10.84 11.24 4.63
N PRO A 55 -12.07 11.48 5.13
CA PRO A 55 -13.27 11.06 4.43
C PRO A 55 -13.47 11.89 3.16
N HIS A 56 -13.92 11.24 2.09
CA HIS A 56 -14.23 11.89 0.83
C HIS A 56 -15.27 11.08 0.03
N VAL A 57 -16.16 11.76 -0.67
CA VAL A 57 -17.23 11.12 -1.48
C VAL A 57 -16.69 10.35 -2.70
N SER A 58 -15.52 10.75 -3.20
CA SER A 58 -14.79 10.06 -4.26
C SER A 58 -13.68 9.16 -3.71
N ARG A 59 -13.43 8.04 -4.38
CA ARG A 59 -12.25 7.18 -4.19
C ARG A 59 -11.05 7.62 -5.02
N GLY A 60 -11.30 8.26 -6.15
CA GLY A 60 -10.28 8.43 -7.19
C GLY A 60 -9.39 9.64 -6.98
N LYS A 61 -8.66 10.01 -8.04
CA LYS A 61 -7.68 11.10 -8.04
C LYS A 61 -8.21 12.41 -7.43
N LYS A 62 -9.47 12.76 -7.71
CA LYS A 62 -10.13 13.94 -7.12
C LYS A 62 -9.97 14.00 -5.60
N ALA A 63 -10.24 12.90 -4.91
CA ALA A 63 -10.13 12.83 -3.45
C ALA A 63 -8.71 13.10 -2.99
N THR A 64 -7.77 12.35 -3.55
CA THR A 64 -6.36 12.44 -3.19
C THR A 64 -5.72 13.79 -3.58
N ASP A 65 -6.27 14.49 -4.58
CA ASP A 65 -5.87 15.85 -4.93
C ASP A 65 -6.44 16.87 -3.94
N ASP A 66 -7.73 16.76 -3.60
CA ASP A 66 -8.39 17.64 -2.63
C ASP A 66 -7.79 17.49 -1.23
N ILE A 67 -7.33 16.29 -0.87
CA ILE A 67 -6.62 16.00 0.39
C ILE A 67 -5.22 16.65 0.43
N GLY A 68 -4.60 16.92 -0.73
CA GLY A 68 -3.37 17.72 -0.82
C GLY A 68 -2.04 17.01 -0.52
N ILE A 69 -2.03 15.89 0.20
CA ILE A 69 -0.78 15.19 0.60
C ILE A 69 -0.08 14.53 -0.61
N LEU A 70 -0.78 13.64 -1.32
CA LEU A 70 -0.21 12.81 -2.39
C LEU A 70 0.37 13.60 -3.58
N PRO A 71 -0.24 14.73 -4.03
CA PRO A 71 0.35 15.59 -5.05
C PRO A 71 1.68 16.26 -4.68
N ARG A 72 1.95 16.42 -3.37
CA ARG A 72 3.12 17.11 -2.82
C ARG A 72 4.23 16.15 -2.39
N TYR A 73 3.89 14.91 -2.06
CA TYR A 73 4.83 13.92 -1.56
C TYR A 73 5.88 13.48 -2.60
N GLN A 74 7.14 13.31 -2.16
CA GLN A 74 8.29 13.02 -3.03
C GLN A 74 9.11 11.79 -2.58
N GLY A 75 8.81 11.20 -1.42
CA GLY A 75 9.49 10.00 -0.93
C GLY A 75 9.02 8.70 -1.61
N THR A 76 9.06 7.58 -0.88
CA THR A 76 8.52 6.31 -1.36
C THR A 76 7.07 6.13 -0.89
N MET A 77 6.14 5.92 -1.82
CA MET A 77 4.73 5.66 -1.54
C MET A 77 4.47 4.16 -1.60
N MET A 78 4.13 3.56 -0.46
CA MET A 78 3.75 2.14 -0.33
C MET A 78 2.23 2.00 -0.46
N HIS A 79 1.77 1.16 -1.39
CA HIS A 79 0.35 1.00 -1.67
C HIS A 79 -0.01 -0.36 -2.29
N ASP A 80 -1.31 -0.66 -2.38
CA ASP A 80 -1.89 -1.93 -2.87
C ASP A 80 -1.83 -2.10 -4.41
N GLY A 81 -1.46 -1.05 -5.13
CA GLY A 81 -1.44 -1.01 -6.58
C GLY A 81 -2.68 -0.40 -7.25
N PHE A 82 -3.59 0.23 -6.51
CA PHE A 82 -4.74 0.95 -7.08
C PHE A 82 -4.29 1.99 -8.14
N GLY A 83 -5.02 2.05 -9.26
CA GLY A 83 -4.61 2.76 -10.47
C GLY A 83 -4.56 4.30 -10.36
N THR A 84 -4.98 4.86 -9.23
CA THR A 84 -4.81 6.29 -8.94
C THR A 84 -3.39 6.62 -8.51
N TYR A 85 -2.77 5.78 -7.67
CA TYR A 85 -1.47 6.08 -7.08
C TYR A 85 -0.32 6.26 -8.08
N PRO A 86 -0.17 5.42 -9.14
CA PRO A 86 0.91 5.61 -10.12
C PRO A 86 0.86 6.91 -10.92
N ARG A 87 -0.19 7.73 -10.74
CA ARG A 87 -0.30 9.06 -11.38
C ARG A 87 0.54 10.12 -10.64
N TYR A 88 1.03 9.85 -9.43
CA TYR A 88 1.85 10.75 -8.62
C TYR A 88 3.34 10.54 -8.89
N THR A 89 3.80 10.98 -10.06
CA THR A 89 5.15 10.70 -10.57
C THR A 89 6.30 11.41 -9.85
N LYS A 90 5.99 12.36 -8.95
CA LYS A 90 7.00 12.97 -8.07
C LYS A 90 7.48 12.01 -6.99
N ALA A 91 6.60 11.11 -6.55
CA ALA A 91 6.95 10.06 -5.61
C ALA A 91 7.54 8.86 -6.35
N THR A 92 8.36 8.09 -5.65
CA THR A 92 8.65 6.72 -6.06
C THR A 92 7.63 5.76 -5.44
N HIS A 93 7.43 4.57 -6.03
CA HIS A 93 6.39 3.66 -5.59
C HIS A 93 6.94 2.31 -5.11
N ALA A 94 6.31 1.77 -4.07
CA ALA A 94 6.48 0.41 -3.58
C ALA A 94 5.12 -0.30 -3.54
N LEU A 95 5.13 -1.60 -3.84
CA LEU A 95 3.91 -2.40 -3.87
C LEU A 95 3.78 -3.31 -2.65
N CYS A 96 2.57 -3.37 -2.11
CA CYS A 96 2.21 -4.26 -1.02
C CYS A 96 2.16 -5.72 -1.48
N HIS A 97 3.05 -6.56 -0.97
CA HIS A 97 3.03 -7.98 -1.32
C HIS A 97 1.94 -8.77 -0.60
N ALA A 98 1.35 -8.29 0.49
CA ALA A 98 0.17 -8.95 1.07
C ALA A 98 -0.98 -9.04 0.05
N HIS A 99 -1.17 -8.00 -0.76
CA HIS A 99 -2.14 -8.00 -1.86
C HIS A 99 -1.76 -9.00 -2.97
N HIS A 100 -0.48 -9.01 -3.39
CA HIS A 100 0.00 -9.99 -4.35
C HIS A 100 -0.20 -11.43 -3.86
N LEU A 101 0.11 -11.71 -2.59
CA LEU A 101 -0.05 -13.04 -1.98
C LEU A 101 -1.52 -13.47 -1.94
N ARG A 102 -2.46 -12.54 -1.66
CA ARG A 102 -3.91 -12.81 -1.73
C ARG A 102 -4.34 -13.19 -3.16
N GLU A 103 -3.91 -12.44 -4.16
CA GLU A 103 -4.22 -12.76 -5.57
C GLU A 103 -3.55 -14.08 -6.03
N LEU A 104 -2.30 -14.31 -5.63
CA LEU A 104 -1.58 -15.55 -5.91
C LEU A 104 -2.28 -16.77 -5.31
N LYS A 105 -2.83 -16.66 -4.09
CA LYS A 105 -3.63 -17.73 -3.48
C LYS A 105 -4.81 -18.13 -4.37
N GLY A 106 -5.54 -17.17 -4.93
CA GLY A 106 -6.64 -17.45 -5.85
C GLY A 106 -6.20 -18.19 -7.12
N PHE A 107 -4.99 -17.91 -7.63
CA PHE A 107 -4.43 -18.68 -8.74
C PHE A 107 -3.98 -20.08 -8.32
N ILE A 108 -3.43 -20.25 -7.12
CA ILE A 108 -3.06 -21.57 -6.57
C ILE A 108 -4.31 -22.46 -6.45
N GLU A 109 -5.42 -21.93 -5.95
CA GLU A 109 -6.71 -22.64 -5.84
C GLU A 109 -7.25 -23.05 -7.21
N GLN A 110 -6.90 -22.32 -8.28
CA GLN A 110 -7.21 -22.67 -9.67
C GLN A 110 -6.18 -23.64 -10.29
N GLY A 111 -5.22 -24.16 -9.54
CA GLY A 111 -4.20 -25.11 -10.00
C GLY A 111 -2.97 -24.49 -10.68
N HIS A 112 -2.76 -23.17 -10.57
CA HIS A 112 -1.65 -22.49 -11.24
C HIS A 112 -0.33 -22.71 -10.48
N THR A 113 0.50 -23.66 -10.94
CA THR A 113 1.77 -23.99 -10.27
C THR A 113 2.78 -22.82 -10.23
N TRP A 114 2.75 -21.91 -11.21
CA TRP A 114 3.60 -20.71 -11.21
C TRP A 114 3.28 -19.78 -10.04
N ALA A 115 2.02 -19.73 -9.60
CA ALA A 115 1.61 -18.87 -8.49
C ALA A 115 2.21 -19.38 -7.17
N SER A 116 2.25 -20.70 -6.97
CA SER A 116 2.96 -21.30 -5.82
C SER A 116 4.45 -20.98 -5.82
N ARG A 117 5.09 -21.03 -7.00
CA ARG A 117 6.51 -20.66 -7.16
C ARG A 117 6.74 -19.18 -6.86
N MET A 118 5.86 -18.30 -7.32
CA MET A 118 5.95 -16.88 -7.04
C MET A 118 5.72 -16.56 -5.56
N THR A 119 4.74 -17.20 -4.90
CA THR A 119 4.52 -17.09 -3.45
C THR A 119 5.77 -17.50 -2.68
N THR A 120 6.35 -18.66 -3.01
CA THR A 120 7.57 -19.16 -2.38
C THR A 120 8.72 -18.17 -2.58
N PHE A 121 8.88 -17.65 -3.80
CA PHE A 121 9.89 -16.64 -4.12
C PHE A 121 9.72 -15.36 -3.27
N LEU A 122 8.51 -14.80 -3.20
CA LEU A 122 8.26 -13.56 -2.47
C LEU A 122 8.55 -13.71 -0.97
N LEU A 123 8.13 -14.83 -0.37
CA LEU A 123 8.39 -15.10 1.04
C LEU A 123 9.88 -15.35 1.31
N ALA A 124 10.58 -16.07 0.45
CA ALA A 124 12.01 -16.28 0.58
C ALA A 124 12.80 -14.97 0.38
N ALA A 125 12.35 -14.10 -0.53
CA ALA A 125 12.94 -12.78 -0.73
C ALA A 125 12.77 -11.89 0.50
N LYS A 126 11.58 -11.92 1.14
CA LYS A 126 11.31 -11.24 2.42
C LYS A 126 12.31 -11.69 3.48
N GLN A 127 12.43 -13.00 3.70
CA GLN A 127 13.35 -13.58 4.69
C GLN A 127 14.80 -13.20 4.42
N ALA A 128 15.22 -13.19 3.15
CA ALA A 128 16.57 -12.73 2.80
C ALA A 128 16.78 -11.25 3.13
N VAL A 129 15.82 -10.38 2.82
CA VAL A 129 15.92 -8.96 3.16
C VAL A 129 16.00 -8.76 4.67
N GLU A 130 15.20 -9.48 5.45
CA GLU A 130 15.21 -9.44 6.92
C GLU A 130 16.55 -9.91 7.49
N ALA A 131 17.10 -11.02 6.97
CA ALA A 131 18.40 -11.55 7.38
C ALA A 131 19.57 -10.60 7.08
N HIS A 132 19.40 -9.68 6.12
CA HIS A 132 20.36 -8.63 5.78
C HIS A 132 19.98 -7.25 6.35
N HIS A 133 19.21 -7.22 7.44
CA HIS A 133 18.83 -5.98 8.15
C HIS A 133 18.09 -4.96 7.27
N GLY A 134 17.21 -5.44 6.40
CA GLY A 134 16.29 -4.62 5.62
C GLY A 134 16.77 -4.25 4.22
N THR A 135 17.99 -4.62 3.80
CA THR A 135 18.40 -4.39 2.41
C THR A 135 19.44 -5.39 1.92
N LEU A 136 19.32 -5.80 0.66
CA LEU A 136 20.29 -6.69 0.02
C LEU A 136 21.43 -5.91 -0.63
N SER A 137 22.61 -6.53 -0.72
CA SER A 137 23.67 -5.98 -1.55
C SER A 137 23.23 -5.86 -3.02
N LYS A 138 23.83 -4.94 -3.78
CA LYS A 138 23.53 -4.77 -5.22
C LYS A 138 23.64 -6.08 -6.00
N LYS A 139 24.59 -6.96 -5.62
CA LYS A 139 24.83 -8.26 -6.26
C LYS A 139 23.71 -9.25 -5.94
N GLU A 140 23.25 -9.29 -4.69
CA GLU A 140 22.17 -10.16 -4.24
C GLU A 140 20.82 -9.71 -4.78
N ALA A 141 20.50 -8.42 -4.70
CA ALA A 141 19.28 -7.87 -5.29
C ALA A 141 19.16 -8.22 -6.79
N LYS A 142 20.25 -8.11 -7.55
CA LYS A 142 20.30 -8.55 -8.96
C LYS A 142 20.07 -10.05 -9.14
N ARG A 143 20.46 -10.89 -8.19
CA ARG A 143 20.16 -12.34 -8.23
C ARG A 143 18.67 -12.59 -8.04
N TRP A 144 18.05 -11.94 -7.05
CA TRP A 144 16.61 -12.01 -6.79
C TRP A 144 15.79 -11.50 -7.97
N GLU A 145 16.18 -10.37 -8.57
CA GLU A 145 15.54 -9.83 -9.77
C GLU A 145 15.56 -10.79 -10.95
N ARG A 146 16.69 -11.49 -11.20
CA ARG A 146 16.76 -12.48 -12.27
C ARG A 146 15.88 -13.70 -12.00
N MET A 147 15.76 -14.11 -10.75
CA MET A 147 14.87 -15.21 -10.36
C MET A 147 13.40 -14.80 -10.55
N TYR A 148 13.04 -13.58 -10.15
CA TYR A 148 11.72 -12.99 -10.37
C TYR A 148 11.35 -12.99 -11.86
N ASP A 149 12.24 -12.46 -12.71
CA ASP A 149 12.01 -12.41 -14.17
C ASP A 149 11.80 -13.81 -14.75
N ARG A 150 12.63 -14.77 -14.33
CA ARG A 150 12.55 -16.15 -14.81
C ARG A 150 11.23 -16.82 -14.45
N ILE A 151 10.74 -16.60 -13.23
CA ILE A 151 9.44 -17.15 -12.79
C ILE A 151 8.31 -16.58 -13.65
N LEU A 152 8.29 -15.26 -13.84
CA LEU A 152 7.24 -14.59 -14.62
C LEU A 152 7.31 -14.91 -16.12
N ALA A 153 8.50 -14.95 -16.71
CA ALA A 153 8.69 -15.31 -18.11
C ALA A 153 8.23 -16.75 -18.38
N LYS A 154 8.59 -17.70 -17.49
CA LYS A 154 8.13 -19.10 -17.60
C LYS A 154 6.61 -19.20 -17.42
N ALA A 155 6.04 -18.44 -16.49
CA ALA A 155 4.60 -18.39 -16.29
C ALA A 155 3.89 -17.87 -17.54
N GLN A 156 4.34 -16.75 -18.12
CA GLN A 156 3.76 -16.16 -19.32
C GLN A 156 3.81 -17.12 -20.50
N HIS A 157 4.98 -17.70 -20.78
CA HIS A 157 5.17 -18.61 -21.90
C HIS A 157 4.25 -19.85 -21.82
N GLY A 158 4.04 -20.39 -20.61
CA GLY A 158 3.14 -21.52 -20.40
C GLY A 158 1.67 -21.25 -20.76
N TRP A 159 1.27 -19.97 -20.85
CA TRP A 159 -0.09 -19.59 -21.19
C TRP A 159 -0.27 -19.17 -22.65
N GLU A 160 0.79 -18.79 -23.35
CA GLU A 160 0.73 -18.36 -24.76
C GLU A 160 0.21 -19.47 -25.69
N THR A 161 0.27 -20.73 -25.24
CA THR A 161 -0.20 -21.91 -25.98
C THR A 161 -1.53 -22.50 -25.46
N MET A 162 -2.15 -21.89 -24.44
CA MET A 162 -3.37 -22.45 -23.82
C MET A 162 -4.67 -21.81 -24.33
N THR A 163 -5.67 -22.67 -24.59
CA THR A 163 -7.02 -22.27 -25.02
C THR A 163 -8.05 -22.90 -24.06
N PRO A 164 -8.91 -22.10 -23.41
CA PRO A 164 -8.97 -20.63 -23.46
C PRO A 164 -7.81 -19.95 -22.71
N LEU A 165 -7.41 -18.78 -23.19
CA LEU A 165 -6.34 -17.98 -22.59
C LEU A 165 -6.75 -17.49 -21.19
N PRO A 166 -5.95 -17.70 -20.12
CA PRO A 166 -6.29 -17.26 -18.78
C PRO A 166 -6.00 -15.76 -18.61
N LYS A 167 -6.91 -14.93 -19.10
CA LYS A 167 -6.78 -13.46 -19.16
C LYS A 167 -6.39 -12.84 -17.81
N LYS A 168 -6.99 -13.30 -16.70
CA LYS A 168 -6.70 -12.79 -15.34
C LYS A 168 -5.26 -13.08 -14.90
N SER A 169 -4.79 -14.31 -15.10
CA SER A 169 -3.42 -14.74 -14.78
C SER A 169 -2.40 -13.94 -15.60
N LEU A 170 -2.62 -13.82 -16.91
CA LEU A 170 -1.75 -13.03 -17.78
C LEU A 170 -1.73 -11.54 -17.43
N ALA A 171 -2.89 -10.96 -17.10
CA ALA A 171 -2.95 -9.57 -16.66
C ALA A 171 -2.15 -9.35 -15.37
N PHE A 172 -2.23 -10.29 -14.41
CA PHE A 172 -1.44 -10.26 -13.19
C PHE A 172 0.07 -10.36 -13.45
N ILE A 173 0.48 -11.33 -14.26
CA ILE A 173 1.90 -11.52 -14.65
C ILE A 173 2.44 -10.26 -15.32
N ARG A 174 1.71 -9.71 -16.30
CA ARG A 174 2.11 -8.49 -17.00
C ARG A 174 2.20 -7.28 -16.08
N ARG A 175 1.29 -7.17 -15.11
CA ARG A 175 1.32 -6.10 -14.10
C ARG A 175 2.58 -6.19 -13.25
N LEU A 176 2.91 -7.39 -12.77
CA LEU A 176 4.13 -7.65 -12.00
C LEU A 176 5.41 -7.36 -12.82
N GLN A 177 5.46 -7.78 -14.08
CA GLN A 177 6.59 -7.46 -14.99
C GLN A 177 6.73 -5.94 -15.19
N LYS A 178 5.62 -5.26 -15.50
CA LYS A 178 5.62 -3.81 -15.76
C LYS A 178 6.05 -2.99 -14.55
N ARG A 179 5.64 -3.42 -13.35
CA ARG A 179 5.90 -2.71 -12.08
C ARG A 179 6.98 -3.40 -11.24
N LYS A 180 7.92 -4.08 -11.89
CA LYS A 180 9.00 -4.84 -11.23
C LYS A 180 9.80 -4.00 -10.24
N GLU A 181 10.20 -2.79 -10.63
CA GLU A 181 11.00 -1.92 -9.76
C GLU A 181 10.25 -1.58 -8.47
N GLU A 182 8.94 -1.36 -8.57
CA GLU A 182 8.08 -1.04 -7.44
C GLU A 182 7.84 -2.28 -6.56
N ALA A 183 7.61 -3.44 -7.19
CA ALA A 183 7.46 -4.71 -6.51
C ALA A 183 8.72 -5.15 -5.77
N LEU A 184 9.92 -4.90 -6.30
CA LEU A 184 11.18 -5.35 -5.68
C LEU A 184 11.88 -4.26 -4.87
N ARG A 185 11.27 -3.07 -4.70
CA ARG A 185 11.89 -1.93 -4.00
C ARG A 185 12.30 -2.26 -2.57
N PHE A 186 11.49 -3.05 -1.85
CA PHE A 186 11.78 -3.51 -0.49
C PHE A 186 13.14 -4.22 -0.37
N SER A 187 13.63 -4.83 -1.45
CA SER A 187 14.95 -5.50 -1.44
C SER A 187 16.14 -4.54 -1.54
N ARG A 188 15.91 -3.27 -1.89
CA ARG A 188 16.95 -2.27 -2.18
C ARG A 188 16.91 -1.04 -1.27
N LYS A 189 15.86 -0.87 -0.47
CA LYS A 189 15.63 0.31 0.35
C LYS A 189 15.20 -0.12 1.75
N VAL A 190 16.03 0.18 2.74
CA VAL A 190 15.84 -0.24 4.13
C VAL A 190 14.51 0.23 4.74
N HIS A 191 14.03 1.42 4.36
CA HIS A 191 12.77 1.98 4.86
C HIS A 191 11.53 1.44 4.14
N VAL A 192 11.67 0.57 3.12
CA VAL A 192 10.54 0.03 2.36
C VAL A 192 10.21 -1.36 2.86
N PRO A 193 9.07 -1.55 3.56
CA PRO A 193 8.67 -2.84 4.07
C PRO A 193 8.15 -3.75 2.95
N PHE A 194 7.86 -5.00 3.29
CA PHE A 194 7.31 -5.99 2.36
C PHE A 194 5.80 -5.78 2.09
N ASP A 195 5.08 -5.23 3.06
CA ASP A 195 3.63 -5.05 3.04
C ASP A 195 3.21 -3.66 3.54
N ASN A 196 1.93 -3.35 3.36
CA ASN A 196 1.32 -2.07 3.72
C ASN A 196 0.56 -2.17 5.05
N ASN A 197 1.05 -2.98 5.99
CA ASN A 197 0.32 -3.30 7.22
C ASN A 197 -0.02 -2.05 8.05
N GLN A 198 0.81 -0.99 8.01
CA GLN A 198 0.53 0.27 8.70
C GLN A 198 -0.82 0.89 8.26
N ALA A 199 -1.01 1.09 6.95
CA ALA A 199 -2.27 1.64 6.42
C ALA A 199 -3.46 0.69 6.66
N GLU A 200 -3.25 -0.63 6.50
CA GLU A 200 -4.30 -1.63 6.74
C GLU A 200 -4.76 -1.62 8.21
N CYS A 201 -3.83 -1.49 9.17
CA CYS A 201 -4.11 -1.37 10.60
C CYS A 201 -4.87 -0.07 10.94
N ASP A 202 -4.41 1.07 10.41
CA ASP A 202 -5.01 2.38 10.69
C ASP A 202 -6.46 2.45 10.15
N LEU A 203 -6.71 1.92 8.95
CA LEU A 203 -8.06 1.82 8.38
C LEU A 203 -8.96 0.82 9.12
N ARG A 204 -8.41 -0.24 9.71
CA ARG A 204 -9.19 -1.21 10.47
C ARG A 204 -9.92 -0.55 11.64
N MET A 205 -9.30 0.42 12.31
CA MET A 205 -9.93 1.14 13.42
C MET A 205 -11.11 1.98 12.98
N VAL A 206 -11.06 2.56 11.78
CA VAL A 206 -12.20 3.26 11.15
C VAL A 206 -13.34 2.28 10.93
N LYS A 207 -13.05 1.10 10.38
CA LYS A 207 -14.09 0.11 10.08
C LYS A 207 -14.72 -0.52 11.31
N VAL A 208 -13.93 -0.73 12.37
CA VAL A 208 -14.45 -1.18 13.68
C VAL A 208 -15.44 -0.17 14.25
N LYS A 209 -15.10 1.13 14.20
CA LYS A 209 -16.00 2.20 14.64
C LYS A 209 -17.28 2.25 13.80
N GLU A 210 -17.21 2.05 12.49
CA GLU A 210 -18.41 1.97 11.64
C GLU A 210 -19.34 0.82 12.06
N ASN A 211 -18.78 -0.36 12.28
CA ASN A 211 -19.57 -1.54 12.64
C ASN A 211 -20.28 -1.37 14.00
N ILE A 212 -19.71 -0.59 14.91
CA ILE A 212 -20.30 -0.29 16.22
C ILE A 212 -21.33 0.83 16.12
N SER A 213 -21.04 1.91 15.38
CA SER A 213 -21.86 3.13 15.35
C SER A 213 -22.87 3.20 14.19
N GLY A 214 -22.79 2.27 13.23
CA GLY A 214 -23.68 2.16 12.07
C GLY A 214 -23.38 3.16 10.95
N THR A 215 -23.31 4.47 11.25
CA THR A 215 -23.03 5.52 10.27
C THR A 215 -22.20 6.63 10.90
N PHE A 216 -21.22 7.17 10.17
CA PHE A 216 -20.49 8.35 10.62
C PHE A 216 -21.19 9.64 10.18
N ARG A 217 -21.11 10.68 11.03
CA ARG A 217 -21.37 12.08 10.67
C ARG A 217 -20.06 12.77 10.30
N GLU A 218 -20.09 13.73 9.37
CA GLU A 218 -18.90 14.48 8.90
C GLU A 218 -18.01 15.01 10.05
N GLU A 219 -18.62 15.43 11.17
CA GLU A 219 -17.92 15.99 12.34
C GLU A 219 -17.11 14.97 13.17
N THR A 220 -17.24 13.66 12.89
CA THR A 220 -16.70 12.58 13.75
C THR A 220 -15.27 12.18 13.41
N PHE A 221 -14.75 12.59 12.25
CA PHE A 221 -13.38 12.29 11.84
C PHE A 221 -12.39 13.32 12.42
N ALA A 222 -12.33 13.41 13.75
CA ALA A 222 -11.21 14.04 14.45
C ALA A 222 -10.07 13.01 14.57
N GLN A 223 -8.94 13.30 13.91
CA GLN A 223 -7.92 12.33 13.54
C GLN A 223 -6.95 12.03 14.69
N SER A 224 -6.56 10.76 14.83
CA SER A 224 -5.71 10.25 15.91
C SER A 224 -4.23 10.33 15.55
N ALA A 225 -3.45 11.03 16.36
CA ALA A 225 -1.99 10.87 16.40
C ALA A 225 -1.66 9.64 17.26
N SER A 226 -1.16 8.57 16.64
CA SER A 226 -0.65 7.40 17.38
C SER A 226 0.83 7.62 17.70
N GLN A 227 1.15 8.20 18.86
CA GLN A 227 2.48 8.05 19.44
C GLN A 227 2.60 6.66 20.10
N GLU A 228 2.84 5.62 19.31
CA GLU A 228 3.37 4.36 19.86
C GLU A 228 4.57 3.91 19.03
N ALA A 229 5.74 4.41 19.43
CA ALA A 229 7.01 3.79 19.08
C ALA A 229 7.11 2.45 19.83
N SER A 230 6.51 1.40 19.25
CA SER A 230 6.89 0.03 19.62
C SER A 230 8.28 -0.24 19.06
N PHE A 231 9.29 -0.14 19.91
CA PHE A 231 10.63 -0.63 19.65
C PHE A 231 10.57 -2.15 19.42
N PRO A 232 11.21 -2.70 18.37
CA PRO A 232 11.40 -4.14 18.30
C PRO A 232 12.50 -4.56 19.29
N HIS A 233 12.20 -5.59 20.09
CA HIS A 233 13.21 -6.48 20.63
C HIS A 233 13.70 -7.43 19.54
#